data_AF-A0A945UE47-F1
#
_entry.id   AF-A0A945UE47-F1
#
_cell.length_a   1.000
_cell.length_b   1.000
_cell.length_c   1.000
_cell.angle_alpha   90.00
_cell.angle_beta   90.00
_cell.angle_gamma   90.00
#
_symmetry.space_group_name_H-M   'P 1'
#
loop_
_entity.id
_entity.type
_entity.pdbx_description
1 polymer ?
#
loop_
_entity_poly.entity_id
_entity_poly.type
_entity_poly.pdbx_seq_one_letter_code
_entity_poly.pdbx_strand_id
1 'polypeptide(L)'
;TTSFNEFFNVFVDAPAFLDLSDGYAPDATNTLNAYRELLLYDFRLIDDGNGVLIDALVESQGIDEFGQPIVDEFGEPIVDEFGEPITVMIPVYVSRSLRPGDASGSSRFFRQFAQDGTHEGWLAPAELKLISEWVDIGAQYYNNPFDIVRN
;
A
#
# COMPACT_ATOMS: atom_id res chain seq x y z
N THR A 1 -14.69 19.27 -27.10
CA THR A 1 -14.37 19.98 -25.83
C THR A 1 -14.70 19.04 -24.70
N THR A 2 -13.74 18.17 -24.38
CA THR A 2 -13.76 17.29 -23.21
C THR A 2 -13.94 18.19 -21.99
N SER A 3 -15.06 18.04 -21.31
CA SER A 3 -15.43 18.94 -20.22
C SER A 3 -14.44 18.78 -19.06
N PHE A 4 -14.21 19.84 -18.29
CA PHE A 4 -13.34 19.84 -17.11
C PHE A 4 -13.65 18.68 -16.13
N ASN A 5 -14.89 18.18 -16.14
CA ASN A 5 -15.34 17.04 -15.33
C ASN A 5 -14.87 15.67 -15.84
N GLU A 6 -14.57 15.50 -17.12
CA GLU A 6 -14.00 14.25 -17.65
C GLU A 6 -12.50 14.12 -17.35
N PHE A 7 -11.80 15.22 -17.03
CA PHE A 7 -10.40 15.18 -16.62
C PHE A 7 -10.24 14.71 -15.16
N PHE A 8 -11.24 14.95 -14.30
CA PHE A 8 -11.27 14.44 -12.92
C PHE A 8 -11.66 12.97 -12.83
N ASN A 9 -12.48 12.45 -13.76
CA ASN A 9 -12.80 11.01 -13.81
C ASN A 9 -11.60 10.13 -14.23
N VAL A 10 -10.51 10.71 -14.75
CA VAL A 10 -9.25 9.98 -15.02
C VAL A 10 -8.39 9.85 -13.76
N PHE A 11 -8.72 10.58 -12.68
CA PHE A 11 -8.02 10.52 -11.39
C PHE A 11 -8.83 9.83 -10.27
N VAL A 12 -10.01 9.27 -10.56
CA VAL A 12 -10.81 8.48 -9.59
C VAL A 12 -10.20 7.10 -9.33
N ASP A 13 -9.19 6.72 -10.10
CA ASP A 13 -8.42 5.49 -9.86
C ASP A 13 -7.07 5.84 -9.23
N ALA A 14 -7.09 6.40 -8.02
CA ALA A 14 -5.89 6.64 -7.25
C ALA A 14 -5.39 5.29 -6.71
N PRO A 15 -4.21 4.79 -7.12
CA PRO A 15 -3.65 3.56 -6.57
C PRO A 15 -3.22 3.78 -5.13
N ALA A 16 -4.15 3.62 -4.17
CA ALA A 16 -4.03 4.04 -2.77
C ALA A 16 -3.66 5.53 -2.60
N PHE A 17 -4.17 6.19 -1.56
CA PHE A 17 -3.67 7.51 -1.22
C PHE A 17 -2.38 7.32 -0.43
N LEU A 18 -1.24 7.44 -1.11
CA LEU A 18 0.05 7.34 -0.46
C LEU A 18 0.29 8.58 0.41
N ASP A 19 0.02 8.50 1.72
CA ASP A 19 0.24 9.60 2.65
C ASP A 19 1.73 9.75 3.00
N LEU A 20 2.44 10.51 2.17
CA LEU A 20 3.85 10.83 2.40
C LEU A 20 4.05 12.08 3.27
N SER A 21 3.03 12.51 4.01
CA SER A 21 3.15 13.65 4.93
C SER A 21 4.14 13.36 6.06
N ASP A 22 4.69 14.45 6.61
CA ASP A 22 5.53 14.38 7.80
C ASP A 22 4.69 14.00 9.03
N GLY A 23 5.32 13.36 10.01
CA GLY A 23 4.68 12.92 11.25
C GLY A 23 4.66 11.40 11.42
N TYR A 24 4.33 11.01 12.65
CA TYR A 24 4.15 9.62 13.03
C TYR A 24 2.76 9.12 12.63
N ALA A 25 2.69 7.84 12.29
CA ALA A 25 1.45 7.19 11.99
C ALA A 25 0.52 7.17 13.22
N PRO A 26 -0.77 7.47 13.05
CA PRO A 26 -1.72 7.55 14.15
C PRO A 26 -1.90 6.21 14.88
N ASP A 27 -1.64 5.09 14.19
CA ASP A 27 -1.73 3.73 14.68
C ASP A 27 -0.38 3.16 15.18
N ALA A 28 0.73 3.87 14.99
CA ALA A 28 2.07 3.45 15.40
C ALA A 28 2.93 4.65 15.79
N THR A 29 3.03 4.91 17.09
CA THR A 29 3.61 6.13 17.69
C THR A 29 5.09 6.41 17.36
N ASN A 30 5.80 5.47 16.75
CA ASN A 30 7.24 5.57 16.52
C ASN A 30 7.68 5.38 15.06
N THR A 31 6.76 5.22 14.10
CA THR A 31 7.09 5.09 12.67
C THR A 31 6.48 6.21 11.84
N LEU A 32 7.24 6.77 10.91
CA LEU A 32 6.76 7.82 10.00
C LEU A 32 5.69 7.28 9.04
N ASN A 33 4.73 8.14 8.68
CA ASN A 33 3.70 7.83 7.67
C ASN A 33 4.33 7.29 6.39
N ALA A 34 5.23 8.05 5.78
CA ALA A 34 5.90 7.68 4.53
C ALA A 34 6.61 6.30 4.57
N TYR A 35 7.12 5.88 5.73
CA TYR A 35 7.75 4.56 5.85
C TYR A 35 6.72 3.43 5.76
N ARG A 36 5.57 3.58 6.42
CA ARG A 36 4.48 2.59 6.40
C ARG A 36 3.89 2.48 5.01
N GLU A 37 3.53 3.61 4.44
CA GLU A 37 2.92 3.75 3.11
C GLU A 37 3.77 3.14 2.00
N LEU A 38 5.10 3.29 2.08
CA LEU A 38 5.98 2.74 1.04
C LEU A 38 6.21 1.23 1.18
N LEU A 39 6.26 0.68 2.40
CA LEU A 39 6.80 -0.66 2.65
C LEU A 39 5.76 -1.70 3.10
N LEU A 40 4.62 -1.25 3.62
CA LEU A 40 3.54 -2.13 4.08
C LEU A 40 2.49 -2.29 2.97
N TYR A 41 1.67 -3.33 3.10
CA TYR A 41 0.45 -3.42 2.31
C TYR A 41 -0.50 -2.32 2.76
N ASP A 42 -1.21 -1.76 1.78
CA ASP A 42 -2.20 -0.71 2.01
C ASP A 42 -3.50 -1.07 1.28
N PHE A 43 -4.57 -0.37 1.59
CA PHE A 43 -5.86 -0.51 0.93
C PHE A 43 -6.03 0.54 -0.16
N ARG A 44 -6.64 0.14 -1.27
CA ARG A 44 -7.03 1.08 -2.31
C ARG A 44 -8.10 1.99 -1.72
N LEU A 45 -8.00 3.30 -1.94
CA LEU A 45 -9.03 4.26 -1.55
C LEU A 45 -9.83 4.74 -2.75
N ILE A 46 -11.10 5.06 -2.54
CA ILE A 46 -12.01 5.70 -3.48
C ILE A 46 -12.62 6.95 -2.83
N ASP A 47 -12.95 7.95 -3.65
CA ASP A 47 -13.73 9.11 -3.21
C ASP A 47 -15.19 8.69 -2.99
N ASP A 48 -15.75 9.01 -1.83
CA ASP A 48 -17.16 8.76 -1.47
C ASP A 48 -18.15 9.64 -2.26
N GLY A 49 -17.64 10.54 -3.12
CA GLY A 49 -18.42 11.50 -3.90
C GLY A 49 -18.63 12.84 -3.16
N ASN A 50 -18.17 12.95 -1.92
CA ASN A 50 -18.14 14.17 -1.12
C ASN A 50 -16.72 14.67 -0.85
N GLY A 51 -15.71 14.07 -1.50
CA GLY A 51 -14.30 14.41 -1.32
C GLY A 51 -13.66 13.74 -0.11
N VAL A 52 -14.31 12.72 0.49
CA VAL A 52 -13.71 11.89 1.54
C VAL A 52 -13.21 10.59 0.93
N LEU A 53 -11.96 10.25 1.20
CA LEU A 53 -11.38 8.98 0.76
C LEU A 53 -11.76 7.87 1.75
N ILE A 54 -12.31 6.79 1.20
CA ILE A 54 -12.70 5.57 1.95
C ILE A 54 -12.12 4.33 1.28
N ASP A 55 -12.01 3.23 2.02
CA ASP A 55 -11.52 1.97 1.47
C ASP A 55 -12.39 1.49 0.30
N ALA A 56 -11.73 1.12 -0.78
CA ALA A 56 -12.35 0.47 -1.92
C ALA A 56 -12.72 -0.95 -1.52
N LEU A 57 -14.03 -1.23 -1.50
CA LEU A 57 -14.55 -2.55 -1.20
C LEU A 57 -15.00 -3.25 -2.49
N VAL A 58 -14.76 -4.55 -2.56
CA VAL A 58 -15.25 -5.43 -3.63
C VAL A 58 -16.09 -6.55 -3.05
N GLU A 59 -17.14 -6.93 -3.77
CA GLU A 59 -17.93 -8.11 -3.43
C GLU A 59 -17.08 -9.37 -3.62
N SER A 60 -16.98 -10.17 -2.58
CA SER A 60 -16.38 -11.50 -2.63
C SER A 60 -17.36 -12.58 -2.23
N GLN A 61 -17.35 -13.68 -2.96
CA GLN A 61 -18.16 -14.88 -2.73
C GLN A 61 -17.59 -15.72 -1.58
N GLY A 62 -17.47 -15.11 -0.40
CA GLY A 62 -16.97 -15.75 0.83
C GLY A 62 -15.52 -16.25 0.74
N ILE A 63 -14.72 -15.70 -0.16
CA ILE A 63 -13.27 -15.97 -0.26
C ILE A 63 -12.47 -14.68 -0.04
N ASP A 64 -11.28 -14.78 0.53
CA ASP A 64 -10.37 -13.65 0.65
C ASP A 64 -9.59 -13.39 -0.67
N GLU A 65 -8.70 -12.40 -0.64
CA GLU A 65 -7.82 -12.08 -1.77
C GLU A 65 -6.89 -13.24 -2.18
N PHE A 66 -6.61 -14.16 -1.26
CA PHE A 66 -5.78 -15.34 -1.50
C PHE A 66 -6.59 -16.56 -1.96
N GLY A 67 -7.90 -16.40 -2.16
CA GLY A 67 -8.83 -17.46 -2.55
C GLY A 67 -9.15 -18.45 -1.42
N GLN A 68 -8.87 -18.09 -0.16
CA GLN A 68 -9.22 -18.90 1.00
C GLN A 68 -10.62 -18.53 1.51
N PRO A 69 -11.40 -19.48 2.05
CA PRO A 69 -12.70 -19.15 2.63
C PRO A 69 -12.58 -18.13 3.75
N ILE A 70 -13.48 -17.15 3.75
CA ILE A 70 -13.62 -16.22 4.86
C ILE A 70 -14.29 -16.95 6.00
N VAL A 71 -13.64 -16.91 7.16
CA VAL A 71 -14.05 -17.66 8.35
C VAL A 71 -14.52 -16.73 9.47
N ASP A 72 -15.34 -17.25 10.37
CA ASP A 72 -15.75 -16.60 11.60
C ASP A 72 -14.64 -16.64 12.69
N GLU A 73 -14.96 -16.16 13.90
CA GLU A 73 -14.03 -16.15 15.04
C GLU A 73 -13.54 -17.55 15.45
N PHE A 74 -14.27 -18.61 15.07
CA PHE A 74 -13.93 -19.99 15.39
C PHE A 74 -13.22 -20.71 14.24
N GLY A 75 -12.99 -20.04 13.10
CA GLY A 75 -12.33 -20.62 11.94
C GLY A 75 -13.26 -21.41 11.03
N GLU A 76 -14.58 -21.29 11.20
CA GLU A 76 -15.57 -21.94 10.33
C GLU A 76 -15.97 -21.02 9.17
N PRO A 77 -16.08 -21.53 7.93
CA PRO A 77 -16.50 -20.72 6.78
C PRO A 77 -17.86 -20.06 6.99
N ILE A 78 -17.96 -18.78 6.64
CA ILE A 78 -19.21 -18.04 6.71
C ILE A 78 -20.09 -18.45 5.51
N VAL A 79 -21.12 -19.25 5.79
CA VAL A 79 -22.04 -19.80 4.80
C VAL A 79 -23.50 -19.48 5.14
N ASP A 80 -24.37 -19.53 4.14
CA ASP A 80 -25.80 -19.32 4.28
C ASP A 80 -26.53 -20.58 4.80
N GLU A 81 -27.87 -20.53 4.86
CA GLU A 81 -28.70 -21.66 5.31
C GLU A 81 -28.56 -22.92 4.43
N PHE A 82 -28.10 -22.78 3.19
CA PHE A 82 -27.89 -23.87 2.24
C PHE A 82 -26.43 -24.35 2.17
N GLY A 83 -25.53 -23.74 2.95
CA GLY A 83 -24.10 -24.07 2.97
C GLY A 83 -23.30 -23.42 1.84
N GLU A 84 -23.87 -22.44 1.13
CA GLU A 84 -23.16 -21.65 0.12
C GLU A 84 -22.44 -20.47 0.78
N PRO A 85 -21.24 -20.07 0.32
CA PRO A 85 -20.52 -18.94 0.88
C PRO A 85 -21.34 -17.63 0.80
N ILE A 86 -21.42 -16.90 1.91
CA ILE A 86 -22.11 -15.61 1.92
C ILE A 86 -21.26 -14.57 1.18
N THR A 87 -21.91 -13.78 0.33
CA THR A 87 -21.24 -12.63 -0.30
C THR A 87 -20.94 -11.56 0.75
N VAL A 88 -19.68 -11.16 0.85
CA VAL A 88 -19.22 -10.14 1.79
C VAL A 88 -18.40 -9.07 1.08
N MET A 89 -18.37 -7.87 1.64
CA MET A 89 -17.53 -6.78 1.14
C MET A 89 -16.15 -6.89 1.77
N ILE A 90 -15.10 -7.01 0.95
CA ILE A 90 -13.71 -7.04 1.41
C ILE A 90 -12.93 -5.85 0.84
N PRO A 91 -11.93 -5.31 1.56
CA PRO A 91 -11.09 -4.25 1.04
C PRO A 91 -10.20 -4.76 -0.09
N VAL A 92 -9.93 -3.88 -1.07
CA VAL A 92 -9.01 -4.15 -2.17
C VAL A 92 -7.60 -3.73 -1.75
N TYR A 93 -6.68 -4.68 -1.70
CA TYR A 93 -5.29 -4.39 -1.34
C TYR A 93 -4.52 -3.77 -2.51
N VAL A 94 -3.57 -2.91 -2.17
CA VAL A 94 -2.58 -2.35 -3.08
C VAL A 94 -1.21 -2.90 -2.69
N SER A 95 -0.47 -3.34 -3.69
CA SER A 95 0.91 -3.78 -3.47
C SER A 95 1.77 -2.61 -2.99
N ARG A 96 2.59 -2.88 -1.96
CA ARG A 96 3.63 -1.96 -1.48
C ARG A 96 4.48 -1.38 -2.60
N SER A 97 4.87 -0.11 -2.44
CA SER A 97 5.67 0.64 -3.42
C SER A 97 7.13 0.21 -3.44
N LEU A 98 7.66 -0.11 -2.26
CA LEU A 98 9.00 -0.64 -2.00
C LEU A 98 8.86 -2.00 -1.33
N ARG A 99 9.68 -2.96 -1.73
CA ARG A 99 9.67 -4.32 -1.19
C ARG A 99 10.91 -4.55 -0.34
N PRO A 100 10.79 -4.61 1.01
CA PRO A 100 11.90 -5.00 1.86
C PRO A 100 12.55 -6.30 1.39
N GLY A 101 13.86 -6.28 1.18
CA GLY A 101 14.65 -7.42 0.70
C GLY A 101 14.65 -7.64 -0.81
N ASP A 102 13.96 -6.79 -1.59
CA ASP A 102 13.87 -6.92 -3.05
C ASP A 102 13.75 -5.54 -3.73
N ALA A 103 14.88 -4.84 -3.90
CA ALA A 103 14.89 -3.57 -4.62
C ALA A 103 14.53 -3.74 -6.11
N SER A 104 14.88 -4.89 -6.70
CA SER A 104 14.56 -5.20 -8.10
C SER A 104 13.06 -5.31 -8.36
N GLY A 105 12.30 -5.88 -7.41
CA GLY A 105 10.85 -5.95 -7.42
C GLY A 105 10.16 -4.63 -7.06
N SER A 106 10.92 -3.60 -6.68
CA SER A 106 10.43 -2.26 -6.32
C SER A 106 10.36 -1.29 -7.51
N SER A 107 10.20 -1.82 -8.73
CA SER A 107 10.25 -1.05 -9.98
C SER A 107 9.21 0.08 -10.07
N ARG A 108 8.05 -0.04 -9.40
CA ARG A 108 7.02 1.02 -9.34
C ARG A 108 7.57 2.31 -8.72
N PHE A 109 8.36 2.18 -7.65
CA PHE A 109 9.00 3.30 -6.97
C PHE A 109 10.16 3.86 -7.81
N PHE A 110 11.12 3.03 -8.21
CA PHE A 110 12.31 3.49 -8.93
C PHE A 110 12.01 4.08 -10.31
N ARG A 111 10.93 3.65 -10.98
CA ARG A 111 10.48 4.22 -12.25
C ARG A 111 10.15 5.71 -12.15
N GLN A 112 9.72 6.21 -10.99
CA GLN A 112 9.43 7.64 -10.84
C GLN A 112 10.67 8.51 -11.03
N PHE A 113 11.86 7.98 -10.72
CA PHE A 113 13.14 8.67 -10.84
C PHE A 113 13.87 8.39 -12.15
N ALA A 114 13.35 7.48 -12.97
CA ALA A 114 13.90 7.18 -14.30
C ALA A 114 13.58 8.31 -15.29
N GLN A 115 14.16 8.20 -16.49
CA GLN A 115 13.84 9.10 -17.60
C GLN A 115 12.33 9.09 -17.88
N ASP A 116 11.76 10.28 -18.11
CA ASP A 116 10.32 10.53 -18.29
C ASP A 116 9.45 10.22 -17.04
N GLY A 117 10.08 9.94 -15.89
CA GLY A 117 9.43 9.80 -14.60
C GLY A 117 9.09 11.15 -13.97
N THR A 118 8.08 11.20 -13.09
CA THR A 118 7.65 12.45 -12.45
C THR A 118 8.69 13.04 -11.49
N HIS A 119 9.65 12.24 -11.04
CA HIS A 119 10.75 12.60 -10.15
C HIS A 119 12.12 12.52 -10.84
N GLU A 120 12.16 12.56 -12.18
CA GLU A 120 13.42 12.56 -12.92
C GLU A 120 14.34 13.69 -12.43
N GLY A 121 15.58 13.34 -12.10
CA GLY A 121 16.61 14.29 -11.64
C GLY A 121 16.46 14.77 -10.20
N TRP A 122 15.48 14.28 -9.42
CA TRP A 122 15.33 14.66 -8.01
C TRP A 122 16.41 14.08 -7.12
N LEU A 123 16.90 12.88 -7.46
CA LEU A 123 17.95 12.17 -6.74
C LEU A 123 19.11 11.86 -7.69
N ALA A 124 20.33 12.01 -7.21
CA ALA A 124 21.54 11.61 -7.91
C ALA A 124 21.63 10.07 -8.01
N PRO A 125 22.37 9.52 -8.99
CA PRO A 125 22.53 8.08 -9.13
C PRO A 125 23.06 7.38 -7.86
N ALA A 126 23.91 8.06 -7.08
CA ALA A 126 24.43 7.53 -5.82
C ALA A 126 23.35 7.46 -4.71
N GLU A 127 22.40 8.40 -4.66
CA GLU A 127 21.31 8.41 -3.70
C GLU A 127 20.28 7.32 -4.02
N LEU A 128 19.97 7.13 -5.30
CA LEU A 128 19.13 6.01 -5.76
C LEU A 128 19.77 4.66 -5.44
N LYS A 129 21.10 4.54 -5.59
CA LYS A 129 21.85 3.35 -5.19
C LYS A 129 21.77 3.11 -3.68
N LEU A 130 21.91 4.15 -2.87
CA LEU A 130 21.78 4.05 -1.41
C LEU A 130 20.39 3.53 -1.01
N ILE A 131 19.32 4.06 -1.60
CA ILE A 131 17.95 3.59 -1.36
C ILE A 131 17.80 2.14 -1.81
N SER A 132 18.31 1.76 -2.99
CA SER A 132 18.27 0.38 -3.48
C SER A 132 18.95 -0.58 -2.51
N GLU A 133 20.16 -0.27 -2.06
CA GLU A 133 20.90 -1.12 -1.13
C GLU A 133 20.21 -1.21 0.23
N TRP A 134 19.66 -0.10 0.74
CA TRP A 134 18.85 -0.11 1.96
C TRP A 134 17.63 -1.01 1.82
N VAL A 135 16.95 -0.98 0.67
CA VAL A 135 15.82 -1.88 0.38
C VAL A 135 16.27 -3.33 0.34
N ASP A 136 17.38 -3.66 -0.34
CA ASP A 136 17.90 -5.02 -0.45
C ASP A 136 18.31 -5.63 0.91
N ILE A 137 18.79 -4.81 1.86
CA ILE A 137 19.09 -5.28 3.23
C ILE A 137 17.85 -5.36 4.14
N GLY A 138 16.65 -5.16 3.59
CA GLY A 138 15.39 -5.33 4.31
C GLY A 138 14.71 -4.03 4.75
N ALA A 139 15.12 -2.87 4.22
CA ALA A 139 14.48 -1.58 4.44
C ALA A 139 14.18 -1.25 5.91
N GLN A 140 15.11 -1.56 6.81
CA GLN A 140 14.90 -1.42 8.26
C GLN A 140 14.67 0.05 8.64
N TYR A 141 13.64 0.31 9.47
CA TYR A 141 13.34 1.65 10.01
C TYR A 141 14.48 2.22 10.86
N TYR A 142 15.13 1.35 11.63
CA TYR A 142 16.25 1.68 12.48
C TYR A 142 17.32 0.61 12.35
N ASN A 143 18.54 1.02 12.02
CA ASN A 143 19.68 0.11 11.85
C ASN A 143 20.87 0.64 12.66
N ASN A 144 20.92 0.24 13.93
CA ASN A 144 22.07 0.48 14.80
C ASN A 144 22.58 -0.86 15.35
N PRO A 145 23.75 -1.34 14.88
CA PRO A 145 24.30 -2.62 15.32
C PRO A 145 24.83 -2.60 16.77
N PHE A 146 24.87 -1.43 17.42
CA PHE A 146 25.34 -1.25 18.79
C PHE A 146 24.21 -1.03 19.80
N ASP A 147 22.96 -0.98 19.35
CA ASP A 147 21.83 -0.94 20.27
C ASP A 147 21.61 -2.32 20.89
N ILE A 148 21.80 -2.37 22.21
CA ILE A 148 21.66 -3.57 23.01
C ILE A 148 20.17 -3.73 23.32
N VAL A 149 19.58 -4.89 23.00
CA VAL A 149 18.23 -5.26 23.47
C VAL A 149 18.24 -5.17 24.99
N ARG A 150 17.55 -4.17 25.55
CA ARG A 150 17.28 -4.12 26.99
C ARG A 150 16.07 -5.01 27.23
N ASN A 151 16.33 -6.22 27.74
CA ASN A 151 15.29 -7.07 28.32
C ASN A 151 14.66 -6.41 29.54
#